data_AF-A0A5R9M519-F1
#
_entry.id   AF-A0A5R9M519-F1
#
_cell.length_a   1.000
_cell.length_b   1.000
_cell.length_c   1.000
_cell.angle_alpha   90.00
_cell.angle_beta   90.00
_cell.angle_gamma   90.00
#
_symmetry.space_group_name_H-M   'P 1'
#
loop_
_entity.id
_entity.type
_entity.pdbx_description
1 polymer ?
#
loop_
_entity_poly.entity_id
_entity_poly.type
_entity_poly.pdbx_seq_one_letter_code
_entity_poly.pdbx_strand_id
1 'polypeptide(L)'
;MRTALVIGTGLMGTSAALALVSRGVEVYLEDHDPSVARTAAALGAGSALPPEGQVDLVVVAVPPAHVAATLADAQRRGLARGYLDVASVKAGPRRDLQALGCDLSRYIGTHPMAGRERSGPLAGTADLFEGRPWVLTPTRETGTEVLNLALELVALCRAVPVVMDADEHDRAVALVSHTPQLVSSMVAARLQHAEDTAVRLCGQGIRDVTRIAGSEPGMWMDILAANPGPVADVLAEVATDLTGAVEALRGLQSADEDKRRTGAAGIEDILLRGNAGRDRVPGKHGTAPKAYEVVAVLIGDQPGELARIFADAGAAGVNIEDVRIEHSTGQQAGRVQLMVEPAAAPGLTSALRDRGWSIRS
;
A
#
# COMPACT_ATOMS: atom_id res chain seq x y z
N MET A 1 -3.41 14.85 -23.15
CA MET A 1 -1.95 14.74 -23.35
C MET A 1 -1.67 13.79 -24.50
N ARG A 2 -0.62 14.06 -25.27
CA ARG A 2 -0.14 13.26 -26.40
C ARG A 2 1.29 12.75 -26.18
N THR A 3 2.11 13.49 -25.45
CA THR A 3 3.50 13.14 -25.17
C THR A 3 3.81 13.23 -23.67
N ALA A 4 4.61 12.30 -23.16
CA ALA A 4 5.08 12.32 -21.78
C ALA A 4 6.55 11.91 -21.67
N LEU A 5 7.26 12.45 -20.69
CA LEU A 5 8.61 12.03 -20.30
C LEU A 5 8.55 11.47 -18.89
N VAL A 6 8.98 10.23 -18.70
CA VAL A 6 9.10 9.59 -17.38
C VAL A 6 10.57 9.58 -16.97
N ILE A 7 10.89 10.25 -15.86
CA ILE A 7 12.24 10.30 -15.30
C ILE A 7 12.30 9.41 -14.06
N GLY A 8 13.09 8.34 -14.14
CA GLY A 8 13.10 7.24 -13.16
C GLY A 8 12.23 6.09 -13.66
N THR A 9 12.85 4.99 -14.06
CA THR A 9 12.22 3.82 -14.70
C THR A 9 12.21 2.60 -13.79
N GLY A 10 12.00 2.82 -12.50
CA GLY A 10 11.71 1.76 -11.53
C GLY A 10 10.29 1.18 -11.69
N LEU A 11 9.75 0.60 -10.62
CA LEU A 11 8.39 0.04 -10.59
C LEU A 11 7.34 1.07 -11.01
N MET A 12 7.33 2.24 -10.34
CA MET A 12 6.30 3.26 -10.53
C MET A 12 6.39 3.89 -11.92
N GLY A 13 7.57 4.35 -12.31
CA GLY A 13 7.79 5.00 -13.60
C GLY A 13 7.48 4.07 -14.78
N THR A 14 7.99 2.83 -14.76
CA THR A 14 7.72 1.86 -15.83
C THR A 14 6.24 1.51 -15.91
N SER A 15 5.55 1.37 -14.78
CA SER A 15 4.10 1.10 -14.77
C SER A 15 3.29 2.26 -15.35
N ALA A 16 3.64 3.50 -14.99
CA ALA A 16 2.96 4.69 -15.53
C ALA A 16 3.20 4.83 -17.03
N ALA A 17 4.44 4.59 -17.46
CA ALA A 17 4.84 4.61 -18.85
C ALA A 17 4.09 3.54 -19.68
N LEU A 18 4.02 2.30 -19.20
CA LEU A 18 3.25 1.22 -19.83
C LEU A 18 1.76 1.55 -19.94
N ALA A 19 1.17 2.10 -18.87
CA ALA A 19 -0.23 2.53 -18.87
C ALA A 19 -0.48 3.61 -19.94
N LEU A 20 0.38 4.61 -20.01
CA LEU A 20 0.30 5.70 -21.00
C LEU A 20 0.46 5.19 -22.45
N VAL A 21 1.46 4.35 -22.71
CA VAL A 21 1.67 3.75 -24.04
C VAL A 21 0.45 2.94 -24.47
N SER A 22 -0.15 2.16 -23.57
CA SER A 22 -1.36 1.38 -23.86
C SER A 22 -2.57 2.23 -24.28
N ARG A 23 -2.52 3.53 -24.00
CA ARG A 23 -3.55 4.52 -24.36
C ARG A 23 -3.15 5.43 -25.52
N GLY A 24 -2.07 5.10 -26.22
CA GLY A 24 -1.61 5.82 -27.41
C GLY A 24 -0.87 7.13 -27.11
N VAL A 25 -0.39 7.32 -25.87
CA VAL A 25 0.52 8.43 -25.53
C VAL A 25 1.92 8.05 -25.97
N GLU A 26 2.62 8.96 -26.64
CA GLU A 26 4.03 8.79 -26.94
C GLU A 26 4.86 9.07 -25.68
N VAL A 27 5.59 8.05 -25.21
CA VAL A 27 6.34 8.12 -23.94
C VAL A 27 7.83 8.04 -24.20
N TYR A 28 8.56 8.97 -23.58
CA TYR A 28 10.02 9.01 -23.51
C TYR A 28 10.48 8.63 -22.11
N LEU A 29 11.64 8.01 -22.01
CA LEU A 29 12.17 7.42 -20.78
C LEU A 29 13.57 7.97 -20.49
N GLU A 30 13.77 8.49 -19.29
CA GLU A 30 15.07 8.93 -18.79
C GLU A 30 15.32 8.28 -17.43
N ASP A 31 16.55 7.82 -17.20
CA ASP A 31 16.97 7.25 -15.93
C ASP A 31 18.44 7.59 -15.68
N HIS A 32 18.82 7.75 -14.41
CA HIS A 32 20.22 7.98 -14.03
C HIS A 32 21.14 6.83 -14.50
N ASP A 33 20.59 5.61 -14.59
CA ASP A 33 21.21 4.48 -15.27
C ASP A 33 20.50 4.21 -16.60
N PRO A 34 21.10 4.59 -17.74
CA PRO A 34 20.52 4.39 -19.06
C PRO A 34 20.17 2.92 -19.39
N SER A 35 20.78 1.94 -18.71
CA SER A 35 20.45 0.53 -18.89
C SER A 35 19.05 0.18 -18.36
N VAL A 36 18.60 0.86 -17.30
CA VAL A 36 17.27 0.70 -16.71
C VAL A 36 16.21 1.26 -17.66
N ALA A 37 16.43 2.45 -18.22
CA ALA A 37 15.55 3.05 -19.22
C ALA A 37 15.42 2.19 -20.48
N ARG A 38 16.54 1.63 -20.98
CA ARG A 38 16.52 0.67 -22.10
C ARG A 38 15.75 -0.62 -21.78
N THR A 39 15.85 -1.10 -20.54
CA THR A 39 15.09 -2.27 -20.10
C THR A 39 13.60 -1.96 -20.09
N ALA A 40 13.18 -0.82 -19.55
CA ALA A 40 11.78 -0.38 -19.59
C ALA A 40 11.28 -0.21 -21.05
N ALA A 41 12.09 0.38 -21.93
CA ALA A 41 11.77 0.50 -23.35
C ALA A 41 11.57 -0.87 -24.02
N ALA A 42 12.41 -1.86 -23.70
CA ALA A 42 12.29 -3.23 -24.20
C ALA A 42 11.01 -3.95 -23.70
N LEU A 43 10.46 -3.53 -22.56
CA LEU A 43 9.15 -3.97 -22.06
C LEU A 43 7.96 -3.28 -22.75
N GLY A 44 8.22 -2.31 -23.65
CA GLY A 44 7.18 -1.54 -24.32
C GLY A 44 6.74 -0.30 -23.56
N ALA A 45 7.50 0.16 -22.56
CA ALA A 45 7.15 1.35 -21.77
C ALA A 45 7.36 2.68 -22.53
N GLY A 46 7.97 2.66 -23.71
CA GLY A 46 8.23 3.87 -24.50
C GLY A 46 9.61 3.85 -25.15
N SER A 47 10.12 5.02 -25.50
CA SER A 47 11.43 5.21 -26.12
C SER A 47 12.48 5.68 -25.11
N ALA A 48 13.66 5.07 -25.12
CA ALA A 48 14.82 5.55 -24.37
C ALA A 48 15.61 6.66 -25.12
N LEU A 49 15.09 7.14 -26.25
CA LEU A 49 15.62 8.32 -26.93
C LEU A 49 15.05 9.59 -26.28
N PRO A 50 15.77 10.72 -26.31
CA PRO A 50 15.23 11.98 -25.84
C PRO A 50 14.09 12.47 -26.75
N PRO A 51 13.14 13.26 -26.21
CA PRO A 51 12.11 13.89 -27.03
C PRO A 51 12.71 14.95 -27.96
N GLU A 52 12.13 15.12 -29.16
CA GLU A 52 12.55 16.13 -30.15
C GLU A 52 12.10 17.57 -29.78
N GLY A 53 11.48 17.76 -28.62
CA GLY A 53 11.00 19.04 -28.14
C GLY A 53 10.33 18.95 -26.77
N GLN A 54 9.56 19.98 -26.43
CA GLN A 54 8.79 20.02 -25.19
C GLN A 54 7.63 19.00 -25.23
N VAL A 55 7.52 18.16 -24.19
CA VAL A 55 6.41 17.22 -24.00
C VAL A 55 5.25 17.85 -23.23
N ASP A 56 4.09 17.20 -23.20
CA ASP A 56 2.96 17.72 -22.41
C ASP A 56 3.24 17.59 -20.89
N LEU A 57 3.75 16.43 -20.46
CA LEU A 57 3.91 16.12 -19.04
C LEU A 57 5.24 15.42 -18.74
N VAL A 58 5.96 15.91 -17.73
CA VAL A 58 7.05 15.19 -17.08
C VAL A 58 6.55 14.51 -15.80
N VAL A 59 6.81 13.21 -15.68
CA VAL A 59 6.54 12.38 -14.50
C VAL A 59 7.86 12.00 -13.85
N VAL A 60 8.12 12.54 -12.66
CA VAL A 60 9.32 12.26 -11.86
C VAL A 60 9.03 11.11 -10.90
N ALA A 61 9.62 9.95 -11.20
CA ALA A 61 9.47 8.69 -10.46
C ALA A 61 10.79 8.22 -9.83
N VAL A 62 11.48 9.15 -9.19
CA VAL A 62 12.72 8.93 -8.42
C VAL A 62 12.42 8.90 -6.92
N PRO A 63 13.34 8.40 -6.06
CA PRO A 63 13.18 8.46 -4.61
C PRO A 63 12.93 9.91 -4.10
N PRO A 64 12.19 10.10 -2.98
CA PRO A 64 11.80 11.42 -2.49
C PRO A 64 12.96 12.42 -2.39
N ALA A 65 14.14 11.97 -1.95
CA ALA A 65 15.34 12.80 -1.79
C ALA A 65 15.87 13.41 -3.10
N HIS A 66 15.51 12.85 -4.26
CA HIS A 66 15.98 13.29 -5.56
C HIS A 66 14.95 14.09 -6.35
N VAL A 67 13.68 14.11 -5.92
CA VAL A 67 12.56 14.73 -6.65
C VAL A 67 12.86 16.19 -6.98
N ALA A 68 13.26 16.99 -5.99
CA ALA A 68 13.45 18.42 -6.18
C ALA A 68 14.57 18.74 -7.17
N ALA A 69 15.71 18.07 -7.06
CA ALA A 69 16.83 18.27 -7.96
C ALA A 69 16.50 17.84 -9.40
N THR A 70 15.87 16.68 -9.57
CA THR A 70 15.45 16.16 -10.88
C THR A 70 14.42 17.06 -11.55
N LEU A 71 13.41 17.51 -10.81
CA LEU A 71 12.36 18.35 -11.36
C LEU A 71 12.86 19.77 -11.66
N ALA A 72 13.74 20.33 -10.81
CA ALA A 72 14.41 21.60 -11.10
C ALA A 72 15.24 21.52 -12.39
N ASP A 73 15.93 20.41 -12.63
CA ASP A 73 16.66 20.18 -13.89
C ASP A 73 15.72 20.11 -15.10
N ALA A 74 14.64 19.34 -14.98
CA ALA A 74 13.63 19.23 -16.04
C ALA A 74 13.01 20.59 -16.38
N GLN A 75 12.73 21.43 -15.38
CA GLN A 75 12.22 22.80 -15.59
C GLN A 75 13.26 23.70 -16.26
N ARG A 76 14.53 23.68 -15.84
CA ARG A 76 15.61 24.46 -16.47
C ARG A 76 15.80 24.10 -17.94
N ARG A 77 15.68 22.81 -18.27
CA ARG A 77 15.73 22.29 -19.64
C ARG A 77 14.45 22.58 -20.44
N GLY A 78 13.39 23.09 -19.80
CA GLY A 78 12.13 23.42 -20.44
C GLY A 78 11.38 22.20 -20.99
N LEU A 79 11.58 21.02 -20.41
CA LEU A 79 11.18 19.74 -21.01
C LEU A 79 9.66 19.56 -21.17
N ALA A 80 8.85 20.22 -20.36
CA ALA A 80 7.40 20.04 -20.39
C ALA A 80 6.55 21.28 -20.09
N ARG A 81 5.26 21.18 -20.44
CA ARG A 81 4.21 22.14 -20.07
C ARG A 81 3.81 21.99 -18.59
N GLY A 82 3.73 20.75 -18.09
CA GLY A 82 3.47 20.42 -16.69
C GLY A 82 4.45 19.39 -16.12
N TYR A 83 4.64 19.42 -14.81
CA TYR A 83 5.56 18.55 -14.07
C TYR A 83 4.86 17.97 -12.85
N LEU A 84 5.08 16.69 -12.58
CA LEU A 84 4.64 16.06 -11.33
C LEU A 84 5.65 15.04 -10.84
N ASP A 85 5.55 14.70 -9.56
CA ASP A 85 6.25 13.55 -8.98
C ASP A 85 5.25 12.49 -8.49
N VAL A 86 5.75 11.28 -8.26
CA VAL A 86 4.98 10.15 -7.69
C VAL A 86 5.55 9.64 -6.37
N ALA A 87 6.32 10.46 -5.65
CA ALA A 87 6.99 10.07 -4.41
C ALA A 87 5.98 9.78 -3.28
N SER A 88 6.42 9.04 -2.27
CA SER A 88 5.57 8.64 -1.14
C SER A 88 5.34 9.73 -0.08
N VAL A 89 6.02 10.88 -0.22
CA VAL A 89 5.98 12.02 0.70
C VAL A 89 5.85 13.30 -0.13
N LYS A 90 5.16 14.33 0.37
CA LYS A 90 4.77 15.49 -0.45
C LYS A 90 5.28 16.83 0.08
N ALA A 91 5.28 17.05 1.40
CA ALA A 91 5.67 18.35 1.96
C ALA A 91 7.15 18.65 1.76
N GLY A 92 8.03 17.67 2.00
CA GLY A 92 9.48 17.78 1.81
C GLY A 92 9.86 18.21 0.39
N PRO A 93 9.56 17.39 -0.64
CA PRO A 93 9.88 17.72 -2.03
C PRO A 93 9.33 19.08 -2.49
N ARG A 94 8.12 19.46 -2.04
CA ARG A 94 7.56 20.78 -2.36
C ARG A 94 8.38 21.92 -1.76
N ARG A 95 8.77 21.82 -0.48
CA ARG A 95 9.61 22.84 0.18
C ARG A 95 10.96 22.98 -0.51
N ASP A 96 11.57 21.87 -0.88
CA ASP A 96 12.87 21.86 -1.57
C ASP A 96 12.77 22.51 -2.96
N LEU A 97 11.70 22.23 -3.71
CA LEU A 97 11.42 22.90 -4.99
C LEU A 97 11.23 24.42 -4.84
N GLN A 98 10.54 24.85 -3.79
CA GLN A 98 10.37 26.26 -3.47
C GLN A 98 11.72 26.92 -3.15
N ALA A 99 12.56 26.26 -2.35
CA ALA A 99 13.89 26.76 -2.00
C ALA A 99 14.83 26.86 -3.21
N LEU A 100 14.67 25.97 -4.19
CA LEU A 100 15.39 26.01 -5.47
C LEU A 100 14.85 27.07 -6.44
N GLY A 101 13.77 27.79 -6.09
CA GLY A 101 13.18 28.83 -6.94
C GLY A 101 12.48 28.26 -8.18
N CYS A 102 11.98 27.03 -8.12
CA CYS A 102 11.26 26.40 -9.23
C CYS A 102 9.91 27.09 -9.48
N ASP A 103 9.41 27.01 -10.72
CA ASP A 103 8.08 27.47 -11.07
C ASP A 103 7.03 26.47 -10.55
N LEU A 104 6.51 26.75 -9.35
CA LEU A 104 5.50 25.91 -8.71
C LEU A 104 4.13 25.99 -9.39
N SER A 105 3.90 26.95 -10.30
CA SER A 105 2.64 27.03 -11.04
C SER A 105 2.49 25.92 -12.09
N ARG A 106 3.62 25.33 -12.52
CA ARG A 106 3.66 24.21 -13.46
C ARG A 106 3.91 22.87 -12.77
N TYR A 107 3.87 22.83 -11.44
CA TYR A 107 4.13 21.63 -10.64
C TYR A 107 2.93 21.21 -9.80
N ILE A 108 2.72 19.90 -9.70
CA ILE A 108 1.82 19.29 -8.72
C ILE A 108 2.45 18.04 -8.11
N GLY A 109 2.45 17.97 -6.79
CA GLY A 109 2.87 16.76 -6.09
C GLY A 109 1.80 15.68 -6.18
N THR A 110 2.17 14.44 -6.46
CA THR A 110 1.22 13.32 -6.48
C THR A 110 1.78 12.05 -5.83
N HIS A 111 0.91 11.11 -5.46
CA HIS A 111 1.31 9.83 -4.89
C HIS A 111 0.30 8.73 -5.26
N PRO A 112 0.63 7.81 -6.18
CA PRO A 112 -0.15 6.60 -6.36
C PRO A 112 -0.01 5.71 -5.12
N MET A 113 -1.12 5.38 -4.46
CA MET A 113 -1.17 4.43 -3.34
C MET A 113 -1.10 2.99 -3.87
N ALA A 114 -0.03 2.69 -4.59
CA ALA A 114 0.30 1.42 -5.17
C ALA A 114 1.73 1.03 -4.77
N GLY A 115 2.07 -0.24 -4.92
CA GLY A 115 3.40 -0.72 -4.57
C GLY A 115 3.44 -2.23 -4.51
N ARG A 116 4.63 -2.78 -4.72
CA ARG A 116 4.94 -4.20 -4.53
C ARG A 116 6.25 -4.29 -3.77
N GLU A 117 6.49 -5.43 -3.13
CA GLU A 117 7.77 -5.75 -2.49
C GLU A 117 8.95 -5.90 -3.47
N ARG A 118 8.72 -5.76 -4.79
CA ARG A 118 9.74 -5.85 -5.84
C ARG A 118 9.95 -4.51 -6.53
N SER A 119 11.22 -4.18 -6.76
CA SER A 119 11.65 -2.92 -7.39
C SER A 119 12.14 -3.14 -8.83
N GLY A 120 12.35 -2.05 -9.56
CA GLY A 120 12.92 -2.05 -10.91
C GLY A 120 11.90 -2.19 -12.04
N PRO A 121 12.35 -2.00 -13.31
CA PRO A 121 11.47 -1.96 -14.48
C PRO A 121 10.75 -3.28 -14.73
N LEU A 122 11.40 -4.42 -14.44
CA LEU A 122 10.83 -5.76 -14.62
C LEU A 122 9.63 -6.04 -13.71
N ALA A 123 9.45 -5.26 -12.64
CA ALA A 123 8.29 -5.36 -11.76
C ALA A 123 7.10 -4.50 -12.24
N GLY A 124 7.31 -3.66 -13.26
CA GLY A 124 6.30 -2.73 -13.78
C GLY A 124 5.17 -3.41 -14.53
N THR A 125 3.93 -2.97 -14.31
CA THR A 125 2.74 -3.45 -15.01
C THR A 125 1.81 -2.29 -15.38
N ALA A 126 1.16 -2.35 -16.54
CA ALA A 126 0.27 -1.28 -17.00
C ALA A 126 -0.98 -1.09 -16.10
N ASP A 127 -1.34 -2.12 -15.34
CA ASP A 127 -2.52 -2.15 -14.46
C ASP A 127 -2.19 -1.84 -12.99
N LEU A 128 -0.95 -1.45 -12.68
CA LEU A 128 -0.50 -1.26 -11.30
C LEU A 128 -1.39 -0.30 -10.50
N PHE A 129 -2.01 0.67 -11.15
CA PHE A 129 -2.77 1.72 -10.49
C PHE A 129 -4.29 1.54 -10.59
N GLU A 130 -4.79 0.53 -11.31
CA GLU A 130 -6.23 0.38 -11.54
C GLU A 130 -7.00 0.26 -10.23
N GLY A 131 -8.01 1.12 -10.04
CA GLY A 131 -8.88 1.14 -8.86
C GLY A 131 -8.19 1.58 -7.56
N ARG A 132 -6.91 1.97 -7.60
CA ARG A 132 -6.16 2.41 -6.41
C ARG A 132 -6.24 3.92 -6.24
N PRO A 133 -6.27 4.44 -5.00
CA PRO A 133 -6.16 5.87 -4.75
C PRO A 133 -4.88 6.45 -5.35
N TRP A 134 -4.99 7.63 -5.97
CA TRP A 134 -3.86 8.44 -6.41
C TRP A 134 -4.04 9.84 -5.84
N VAL A 135 -3.19 10.19 -4.89
CA VAL A 135 -3.28 11.47 -4.19
C VAL A 135 -2.70 12.57 -5.06
N LEU A 136 -3.38 13.72 -5.11
CA LEU A 136 -2.92 14.96 -5.71
C LEU A 136 -2.89 16.05 -4.63
N THR A 137 -1.81 16.82 -4.57
CA THR A 137 -1.62 17.89 -3.58
C THR A 137 -1.50 19.27 -4.26
N PRO A 138 -2.57 19.78 -4.92
CA PRO A 138 -2.55 21.11 -5.51
C PRO A 138 -2.49 22.18 -4.43
N THR A 139 -1.88 23.32 -4.74
CA THR A 139 -1.93 24.52 -3.91
C THR A 139 -2.56 25.68 -4.67
N ARG A 140 -2.67 26.84 -4.02
CA ARG A 140 -3.16 28.08 -4.67
C ARG A 140 -2.29 28.54 -5.84
N GLU A 141 -1.02 28.14 -5.85
CA GLU A 141 -0.07 28.47 -6.92
C GLU A 141 -0.19 27.52 -8.10
N THR A 142 -0.68 26.30 -7.87
CA THR A 142 -0.79 25.26 -8.91
C THR A 142 -1.70 25.72 -10.04
N GLY A 143 -1.13 25.82 -11.24
CA GLY A 143 -1.86 26.22 -12.44
C GLY A 143 -2.89 25.17 -12.87
N THR A 144 -3.99 25.64 -13.44
CA THR A 144 -5.07 24.78 -13.94
C THR A 144 -4.59 23.77 -14.99
N GLU A 145 -3.61 24.14 -15.81
CA GLU A 145 -3.04 23.27 -16.85
C GLU A 145 -2.36 22.03 -16.26
N VAL A 146 -1.47 22.19 -15.28
CA VAL A 146 -0.78 21.03 -14.67
C VAL A 146 -1.75 20.16 -13.85
N LEU A 147 -2.74 20.77 -13.19
CA LEU A 147 -3.77 20.01 -12.48
C LEU A 147 -4.57 19.14 -13.47
N ASN A 148 -4.97 19.69 -14.63
CA ASN A 148 -5.69 18.94 -15.65
C ASN A 148 -4.83 17.80 -16.23
N LEU A 149 -3.54 18.04 -16.48
CA LEU A 149 -2.62 17.00 -16.94
C LEU A 149 -2.46 15.88 -15.90
N ALA A 150 -2.38 16.21 -14.62
CA ALA A 150 -2.30 15.21 -13.54
C ALA A 150 -3.59 14.39 -13.42
N LEU A 151 -4.77 15.03 -13.49
CA LEU A 151 -6.05 14.32 -13.50
C LEU A 151 -6.19 13.41 -14.73
N GLU A 152 -5.71 13.86 -15.88
CA GLU A 152 -5.68 13.04 -17.10
C GLU A 152 -4.73 11.84 -16.95
N LEU A 153 -3.53 12.02 -16.37
CA LEU A 153 -2.62 10.90 -16.05
C LEU A 153 -3.33 9.86 -15.15
N VAL A 154 -3.95 10.32 -14.07
CA VAL A 154 -4.68 9.45 -13.12
C VAL A 154 -5.78 8.67 -13.83
N ALA A 155 -6.54 9.32 -14.72
CA ALA A 155 -7.59 8.68 -15.51
C ALA A 155 -7.04 7.66 -16.52
N LEU A 156 -5.94 7.96 -17.21
CA LEU A 156 -5.28 7.04 -18.14
C LEU A 156 -4.75 5.80 -17.41
N CYS A 157 -4.24 5.97 -16.19
CA CYS A 157 -3.83 4.92 -15.28
C CYS A 157 -5.01 4.20 -14.58
N ARG A 158 -6.25 4.64 -14.80
CA ARG A 158 -7.50 4.16 -14.16
C ARG A 158 -7.44 4.13 -12.63
N ALA A 159 -6.68 5.06 -12.05
CA ALA A 159 -6.63 5.26 -10.62
C ALA A 159 -7.77 6.16 -10.14
N VAL A 160 -7.98 6.22 -8.84
CA VAL A 160 -9.02 7.02 -8.20
C VAL A 160 -8.40 8.29 -7.63
N PRO A 161 -8.67 9.49 -8.18
CA PRO A 161 -8.08 10.72 -7.69
C PRO A 161 -8.55 11.03 -6.27
N VAL A 162 -7.62 11.40 -5.40
CA VAL A 162 -7.89 11.93 -4.06
C VAL A 162 -7.15 13.24 -3.90
N VAL A 163 -7.84 14.32 -3.53
CA VAL A 163 -7.21 15.63 -3.35
C VAL A 163 -7.09 15.92 -1.86
N MET A 164 -5.90 16.30 -1.42
CA MET A 164 -5.63 16.70 -0.03
C MET A 164 -4.41 17.63 0.05
N ASP A 165 -4.22 18.25 1.20
CA ASP A 165 -3.03 19.05 1.48
C ASP A 165 -1.77 18.17 1.61
N ALA A 166 -0.59 18.72 1.32
CA ALA A 166 0.67 17.98 1.38
C ALA A 166 1.05 17.55 2.81
N ASP A 167 0.83 18.40 3.81
CA ASP A 167 1.10 18.05 5.21
C ASP A 167 0.04 17.07 5.76
N GLU A 168 -1.20 17.19 5.29
CA GLU A 168 -2.27 16.23 5.62
C GLU A 168 -1.95 14.83 5.06
N HIS A 169 -1.51 14.77 3.81
CA HIS A 169 -1.03 13.55 3.18
C HIS A 169 0.09 12.90 4.00
N ASP A 170 1.12 13.66 4.35
CA ASP A 170 2.30 13.13 5.04
C ASP A 170 1.95 12.60 6.45
N ARG A 171 1.03 13.25 7.17
CA ARG A 171 0.45 12.72 8.41
C ARG A 171 -0.36 11.44 8.17
N ALA A 172 -1.17 11.40 7.13
CA ALA A 172 -1.98 10.22 6.81
C ALA A 172 -1.10 9.01 6.48
N VAL A 173 -0.09 9.14 5.61
CA VAL A 173 0.80 8.03 5.26
C VAL A 173 1.74 7.63 6.40
N ALA A 174 2.07 8.53 7.32
CA ALA A 174 2.74 8.17 8.55
C ALA A 174 1.91 7.15 9.35
N LEU A 175 0.61 7.42 9.52
CA LEU A 175 -0.31 6.54 10.24
C LEU A 175 -0.59 5.22 9.51
N VAL A 176 -0.89 5.27 8.21
CA VAL A 176 -1.43 4.10 7.49
C VAL A 176 -0.37 3.27 6.75
N SER A 177 0.87 3.74 6.65
CA SER A 177 1.94 3.07 5.88
C SER A 177 3.28 3.01 6.62
N HIS A 178 3.83 4.15 7.02
CA HIS A 178 5.21 4.22 7.52
C HIS A 178 5.38 3.62 8.91
N THR A 179 4.55 4.05 9.87
CA THR A 179 4.59 3.52 11.24
C THR A 179 4.25 2.02 11.29
N PRO A 180 3.22 1.52 10.56
CA PRO A 180 2.98 0.09 10.45
C PRO A 180 4.20 -0.72 10.01
N GLN A 181 5.02 -0.21 9.09
CA GLN A 181 6.27 -0.87 8.73
C GLN A 181 7.17 -0.99 9.95
N LEU A 182 7.51 0.12 10.61
CA LEU A 182 8.46 0.12 11.71
C LEU A 182 8.02 -0.79 12.84
N VAL A 183 6.71 -0.78 13.16
CA VAL A 183 6.13 -1.72 14.14
C VAL A 183 6.29 -3.17 13.69
N SER A 184 5.99 -3.48 12.43
CA SER A 184 6.20 -4.82 11.84
C SER A 184 7.66 -5.28 11.98
N SER A 185 8.62 -4.40 11.65
CA SER A 185 10.06 -4.66 11.76
C SER A 185 10.51 -4.85 13.20
N MET A 186 10.03 -4.03 14.14
CA MET A 186 10.35 -4.16 15.57
C MET A 186 9.83 -5.47 16.16
N VAL A 187 8.61 -5.87 15.79
CA VAL A 187 8.03 -7.17 16.19
C VAL A 187 8.85 -8.32 15.61
N ALA A 188 9.16 -8.27 14.30
CA ALA A 188 9.99 -9.30 13.66
C ALA A 188 11.37 -9.42 14.30
N ALA A 189 11.99 -8.30 14.67
CA ALA A 189 13.30 -8.26 15.32
C ALA A 189 13.32 -8.98 16.69
N ARG A 190 12.18 -9.17 17.37
CA ARG A 190 12.13 -9.98 18.60
C ARG A 190 12.37 -11.47 18.34
N LEU A 191 12.14 -11.95 17.11
CA LEU A 191 12.37 -13.34 16.73
C LEU A 191 13.85 -13.64 16.43
N GLN A 192 14.69 -12.62 16.21
CA GLN A 192 16.10 -12.79 15.85
C GLN A 192 16.90 -13.59 16.89
N HIS A 193 16.54 -13.46 18.16
CA HIS A 193 17.20 -14.14 19.28
C HIS A 193 16.26 -15.10 20.02
N ALA A 194 15.12 -15.45 19.42
CA ALA A 194 14.19 -16.41 20.00
C ALA A 194 14.75 -17.83 19.87
N GLU A 195 14.47 -18.69 20.86
CA GLU A 195 14.80 -20.11 20.76
C GLU A 195 14.02 -20.78 19.62
N ASP A 196 14.63 -21.75 18.94
CA ASP A 196 13.99 -22.49 17.84
C ASP A 196 12.66 -23.14 18.24
N THR A 197 12.52 -23.52 19.51
CA THR A 197 11.27 -24.04 20.09
C THR A 197 10.15 -23.01 20.04
N ALA A 198 10.43 -21.74 20.36
CA ALA A 198 9.48 -20.64 20.26
C ALA A 198 9.16 -20.30 18.80
N VAL A 199 10.16 -20.30 17.92
CA VAL A 199 9.96 -20.06 16.47
C VAL A 199 9.06 -21.13 15.84
N ARG A 200 9.16 -22.39 16.28
CA ARG A 200 8.28 -23.48 15.84
C ARG A 200 6.80 -23.28 16.22
N LEU A 201 6.51 -22.43 17.20
CA LEU A 201 5.14 -22.09 17.61
C LEU A 201 4.53 -20.94 16.77
N CYS A 202 5.31 -20.33 15.87
CA CYS A 202 4.83 -19.23 15.04
C CYS A 202 3.70 -19.67 14.09
N GLY A 203 2.48 -19.19 14.38
CA GLY A 203 1.30 -19.37 13.53
C GLY A 203 1.06 -18.24 12.53
N GLN A 204 -0.15 -18.17 11.98
CA GLN A 204 -0.50 -17.15 10.98
C GLN A 204 -0.47 -15.72 11.54
N GLY A 205 -0.85 -15.51 12.81
CA GLY A 205 -0.92 -14.17 13.40
C GLY A 205 0.41 -13.42 13.34
N ILE A 206 1.51 -14.07 13.72
CA ILE A 206 2.83 -13.43 13.62
C ILE A 206 3.25 -13.20 12.17
N ARG A 207 2.95 -14.14 11.25
CA ARG A 207 3.24 -14.00 9.82
C ARG A 207 2.54 -12.79 9.21
N ASP A 208 1.29 -12.55 9.58
CA ASP A 208 0.53 -11.39 9.12
C ASP A 208 1.12 -10.07 9.65
N VAL A 209 1.42 -10.02 10.95
CA VAL A 209 2.02 -8.83 11.58
C VAL A 209 3.42 -8.53 11.01
N THR A 210 4.24 -9.54 10.74
CA THR A 210 5.62 -9.36 10.27
C THR A 210 5.77 -9.40 8.75
N ARG A 211 4.66 -9.50 7.98
CA ARG A 211 4.71 -9.68 6.52
C ARG A 211 5.52 -8.58 5.82
N ILE A 212 5.35 -7.33 6.25
CA ILE A 212 5.99 -6.16 5.62
C ILE A 212 7.38 -5.85 6.17
N ALA A 213 7.81 -6.52 7.25
CA ALA A 213 9.17 -6.43 7.78
C ALA A 213 10.23 -6.94 6.79
N GLY A 214 9.85 -7.80 5.83
CA GLY A 214 10.74 -8.30 4.78
C GLY A 214 11.00 -7.33 3.62
N SER A 215 10.55 -6.07 3.73
CA SER A 215 10.79 -5.04 2.72
C SER A 215 12.27 -4.61 2.69
N GLU A 216 12.72 -4.07 1.55
CA GLU A 216 14.11 -3.60 1.38
C GLU A 216 14.41 -2.38 2.29
N PRO A 217 15.44 -2.44 3.17
CA PRO A 217 15.73 -1.37 4.12
C PRO A 217 16.12 -0.02 3.51
N GLY A 218 16.88 0.01 2.42
CA GLY A 218 17.32 1.24 1.76
C GLY A 218 16.14 2.10 1.30
N MET A 219 15.16 1.48 0.64
CA MET A 219 13.91 2.13 0.23
C MET A 219 13.17 2.72 1.42
N TRP A 220 13.07 1.99 2.53
CA TRP A 220 12.39 2.49 3.72
C TRP A 220 13.17 3.60 4.44
N MET A 221 14.50 3.58 4.38
CA MET A 221 15.32 4.69 4.87
C MET A 221 15.02 5.98 4.10
N ASP A 222 14.89 5.92 2.77
CA ASP A 222 14.53 7.11 1.97
C ASP A 222 13.13 7.63 2.33
N ILE A 223 12.15 6.73 2.51
CA ILE A 223 10.77 7.10 2.89
C ILE A 223 10.74 7.73 4.29
N LEU A 224 11.39 7.11 5.26
CA LEU A 224 11.39 7.55 6.65
C LEU A 224 12.19 8.84 6.85
N ALA A 225 13.31 9.00 6.14
CA ALA A 225 14.10 10.23 6.16
C ALA A 225 13.33 11.42 5.55
N ALA A 226 12.40 11.16 4.63
CA ALA A 226 11.53 12.19 4.05
C ALA A 226 10.35 12.57 4.95
N ASN A 227 9.91 11.68 5.86
CA ASN A 227 8.76 11.93 6.75
C ASN A 227 9.03 11.66 8.25
N PRO A 228 10.14 12.12 8.85
CA PRO A 228 10.56 11.67 10.18
C PRO A 228 9.66 12.22 11.30
N GLY A 229 9.20 13.46 11.20
CA GLY A 229 8.38 14.12 12.22
C GLY A 229 7.03 13.43 12.41
N PRO A 230 6.15 13.41 11.39
CA PRO A 230 4.86 12.74 11.48
C PRO A 230 4.96 11.25 11.87
N VAL A 231 6.01 10.55 11.45
CA VAL A 231 6.25 9.15 11.88
C VAL A 231 6.59 9.07 13.36
N ALA A 232 7.46 9.96 13.86
CA ALA A 232 7.81 10.02 15.27
C ALA A 232 6.59 10.33 16.16
N ASP A 233 5.71 11.22 15.71
CA ASP A 233 4.48 11.58 16.44
C ASP A 233 3.57 10.35 16.62
N VAL A 234 3.30 9.60 15.54
CA VAL A 234 2.47 8.38 15.62
C VAL A 234 3.17 7.30 16.46
N LEU A 235 4.50 7.15 16.34
CA LEU A 235 5.24 6.18 17.15
C LEU A 235 5.21 6.54 18.65
N ALA A 236 5.19 7.82 19.01
CA ALA A 236 5.07 8.25 20.40
C ALA A 236 3.71 7.86 21.01
N GLU A 237 2.63 7.96 20.23
CA GLU A 237 1.30 7.47 20.63
C GLU A 237 1.33 5.94 20.83
N VAL A 238 1.90 5.19 19.88
CA VAL A 238 2.06 3.73 19.99
C VAL A 238 2.90 3.35 21.21
N ALA A 239 3.97 4.09 21.52
CA ALA A 239 4.81 3.84 22.68
C ALA A 239 4.08 4.10 24.00
N THR A 240 3.18 5.10 24.02
CA THR A 240 2.30 5.38 25.16
C THR A 240 1.33 4.23 25.38
N ASP A 241 0.66 3.77 24.32
CA ASP A 241 -0.24 2.61 24.37
C ASP A 241 0.50 1.33 24.81
N LEU A 242 1.73 1.10 24.32
CA LEU A 242 2.55 -0.03 24.72
C LEU A 242 2.91 0.01 26.21
N THR A 243 3.27 1.19 26.73
CA THR A 243 3.57 1.37 28.15
C THR A 243 2.34 1.06 28.99
N GLY A 244 1.18 1.59 28.62
CA GLY A 244 -0.09 1.31 29.28
C GLY A 244 -0.46 -0.18 29.24
N ALA A 245 -0.25 -0.86 28.10
CA ALA A 245 -0.47 -2.30 27.97
C ALA A 245 0.41 -3.12 28.93
N VAL A 246 1.69 -2.76 29.05
CA VAL A 246 2.63 -3.42 29.97
C VAL A 246 2.20 -3.24 31.42
N GLU A 247 1.80 -2.02 31.81
CA GLU A 247 1.30 -1.74 33.16
C GLU A 247 0.02 -2.52 33.46
N ALA A 248 -0.92 -2.55 32.51
CA ALA A 248 -2.18 -3.27 32.64
C ALA A 248 -1.97 -4.79 32.79
N LEU A 249 -1.09 -5.39 31.96
CA LEU A 249 -0.72 -6.82 32.06
C LEU A 249 -0.05 -7.16 33.40
N ARG A 250 0.83 -6.29 33.90
CA ARG A 250 1.43 -6.47 35.24
C ARG A 250 0.38 -6.35 36.35
N GLY A 251 -0.60 -5.46 36.17
CA GLY A 251 -1.76 -5.33 37.05
C GLY A 251 -2.56 -6.63 37.16
N LEU A 252 -2.82 -7.31 36.03
CA LEU A 252 -3.53 -8.60 35.98
C LEU A 252 -2.84 -9.71 36.79
N GLN A 253 -1.51 -9.67 36.88
CA GLN A 253 -0.73 -10.64 37.68
C GLN A 253 -0.70 -10.30 39.19
N SER A 254 -1.18 -9.12 39.59
CA SER A 254 -1.06 -8.65 40.97
C SER A 254 -1.86 -9.50 41.96
N ALA A 255 -1.36 -9.64 43.18
CA ALA A 255 -2.13 -10.23 44.29
C ALA A 255 -3.22 -9.27 44.83
N ASP A 256 -3.09 -7.98 44.55
CA ASP A 256 -4.04 -6.92 44.89
C ASP A 256 -5.24 -6.93 43.92
N GLU A 257 -6.46 -6.97 44.47
CA GLU A 257 -7.68 -7.08 43.66
C GLU A 257 -7.97 -5.82 42.84
N ASP A 258 -7.71 -4.64 43.39
CA ASP A 258 -7.97 -3.37 42.71
C ASP A 258 -6.99 -3.18 41.55
N LYS A 259 -5.73 -3.61 41.72
CA LYS A 259 -4.74 -3.62 40.63
C LYS A 259 -5.11 -4.61 39.52
N ARG A 260 -5.63 -5.80 39.86
CA ARG A 260 -6.11 -6.75 38.85
C ARG A 260 -7.29 -6.19 38.07
N ARG A 261 -8.26 -5.59 38.76
CA ARG A 261 -9.44 -4.98 38.13
C ARG A 261 -9.05 -3.85 37.18
N THR A 262 -8.15 -2.98 37.62
CA THR A 262 -7.61 -1.89 36.80
C THR A 262 -6.85 -2.40 35.59
N GLY A 263 -6.02 -3.44 35.76
CA GLY A 263 -5.32 -4.09 34.65
C GLY A 263 -6.26 -4.73 33.63
N ALA A 264 -7.33 -5.39 34.08
CA ALA A 264 -8.34 -5.97 33.19
C ALA A 264 -9.03 -4.90 32.33
N ALA A 265 -9.48 -3.81 32.95
CA ALA A 265 -10.10 -2.69 32.24
C ALA A 265 -9.16 -2.05 31.22
N GLY A 266 -7.86 -1.90 31.56
CA GLY A 266 -6.86 -1.36 30.63
C GLY A 266 -6.64 -2.22 29.39
N ILE A 267 -6.62 -3.55 29.55
CA ILE A 267 -6.51 -4.47 28.41
C ILE A 267 -7.77 -4.48 27.57
N GLU A 268 -8.95 -4.49 28.20
CA GLU A 268 -10.22 -4.42 27.50
C GLU A 268 -10.32 -3.16 26.63
N ASP A 269 -9.95 -1.99 27.17
CA ASP A 269 -9.94 -0.73 26.43
C ASP A 269 -9.06 -0.80 25.16
N ILE A 270 -7.82 -1.28 25.30
CA ILE A 270 -6.88 -1.42 24.16
C ILE A 270 -7.47 -2.33 23.08
N LEU A 271 -8.07 -3.46 23.47
CA LEU A 271 -8.67 -4.40 22.53
C LEU A 271 -9.89 -3.80 21.83
N LEU A 272 -10.75 -3.08 22.54
CA LEU A 272 -11.93 -2.41 21.98
C LEU A 272 -11.54 -1.29 21.02
N ARG A 273 -10.55 -0.46 21.37
CA ARG A 273 -10.00 0.56 20.46
C ARG A 273 -9.39 -0.07 19.22
N GLY A 274 -8.67 -1.18 19.37
CA GLY A 274 -8.10 -1.94 18.26
C GLY A 274 -9.18 -2.47 17.30
N ASN A 275 -10.26 -3.04 17.84
CA ASN A 275 -11.41 -3.50 17.04
C ASN A 275 -12.07 -2.34 16.29
N ALA A 276 -12.34 -1.23 16.96
CA ALA A 276 -12.92 -0.04 16.33
C ALA A 276 -12.02 0.54 15.23
N GLY A 277 -10.69 0.51 15.42
CA GLY A 277 -9.72 0.91 14.39
C GLY A 277 -9.74 -0.03 13.17
N ARG A 278 -9.76 -1.34 13.41
CA ARG A 278 -9.87 -2.35 12.34
C ARG A 278 -11.15 -2.18 11.52
N ASP A 279 -12.26 -1.92 12.18
CA ASP A 279 -13.57 -1.73 11.55
C ASP A 279 -13.63 -0.48 10.67
N ARG A 280 -12.61 0.39 10.68
CA ARG A 280 -12.50 1.55 9.78
C ARG A 280 -11.73 1.26 8.50
N VAL A 281 -10.99 0.15 8.42
CA VAL A 281 -10.17 -0.18 7.25
C VAL A 281 -11.08 -0.61 6.09
N PRO A 282 -11.05 0.09 4.93
CA PRO A 282 -11.93 -0.22 3.80
C PRO A 282 -11.72 -1.64 3.24
N GLY A 283 -12.80 -2.24 2.71
CA GLY A 283 -12.76 -3.52 1.99
C GLY A 283 -12.19 -3.41 0.56
N LYS A 284 -12.26 -4.51 -0.23
CA LYS A 284 -11.57 -4.69 -1.53
C LYS A 284 -11.86 -3.69 -2.66
N HIS A 285 -12.71 -2.69 -2.44
CA HIS A 285 -13.07 -1.68 -3.46
C HIS A 285 -13.07 -0.24 -2.94
N GLY A 286 -12.40 0.04 -1.81
CA GLY A 286 -12.37 1.40 -1.23
C GLY A 286 -13.74 1.88 -0.71
N THR A 287 -14.75 1.01 -0.74
CA THR A 287 -16.06 1.25 -0.13
C THR A 287 -15.96 1.10 1.38
N ALA A 288 -16.88 1.76 2.10
CA ALA A 288 -17.00 1.66 3.55
C ALA A 288 -16.86 0.20 4.04
N PRO A 289 -16.24 -0.02 5.21
CA PRO A 289 -16.04 -1.36 5.77
C PRO A 289 -17.37 -2.10 5.83
N LYS A 290 -17.55 -3.08 4.92
CA LYS A 290 -18.67 -4.00 4.99
C LYS A 290 -18.33 -5.02 6.07
N ALA A 291 -19.20 -5.19 7.05
CA ALA A 291 -19.12 -6.34 7.95
C ALA A 291 -19.23 -7.60 7.08
N TYR A 292 -18.20 -8.44 7.09
CA TYR A 292 -18.20 -9.73 6.41
C TYR A 292 -18.47 -10.83 7.44
N GLU A 293 -19.23 -11.83 7.03
CA GLU A 293 -19.37 -13.08 7.79
C GLU A 293 -18.38 -14.11 7.23
N VAL A 294 -17.76 -14.90 8.09
CA VAL A 294 -16.75 -15.88 7.71
C VAL A 294 -17.35 -17.29 7.70
N VAL A 295 -17.34 -17.93 6.53
CA VAL A 295 -17.65 -19.36 6.38
C VAL A 295 -16.34 -20.14 6.31
N ALA A 296 -15.98 -20.83 7.39
CA ALA A 296 -14.73 -21.59 7.47
C ALA A 296 -14.91 -23.03 6.99
N VAL A 297 -14.22 -23.39 5.92
CA VAL A 297 -14.33 -24.66 5.21
C VAL A 297 -13.03 -25.44 5.33
N LEU A 298 -13.12 -26.69 5.76
CA LEU A 298 -11.98 -27.61 5.72
C LEU A 298 -11.89 -28.21 4.33
N ILE A 299 -10.71 -28.09 3.72
CA ILE A 299 -10.39 -28.65 2.42
C ILE A 299 -9.35 -29.76 2.57
N GLY A 300 -9.49 -30.81 1.76
CA GLY A 300 -8.46 -31.84 1.67
C GLY A 300 -7.23 -31.33 0.90
N ASP A 301 -6.07 -31.93 1.15
CA ASP A 301 -4.85 -31.68 0.38
C ASP A 301 -4.87 -32.49 -0.93
N GLN A 302 -5.79 -32.14 -1.84
CA GLN A 302 -5.93 -32.76 -3.16
C GLN A 302 -6.08 -31.69 -4.26
N PRO A 303 -5.53 -31.92 -5.47
CA PRO A 303 -5.70 -31.00 -6.58
C PRO A 303 -7.19 -30.74 -6.88
N GLY A 304 -7.56 -29.47 -7.04
CA GLY A 304 -8.90 -29.06 -7.46
C GLY A 304 -9.88 -28.74 -6.33
N GLU A 305 -9.55 -28.99 -5.06
CA GLU A 305 -10.45 -28.69 -3.93
C GLU A 305 -10.79 -27.19 -3.83
N LEU A 306 -9.80 -26.32 -4.05
CA LEU A 306 -10.05 -24.87 -4.12
C LEU A 306 -10.95 -24.47 -5.29
N ALA A 307 -10.79 -25.10 -6.46
CA ALA A 307 -11.67 -24.82 -7.59
C ALA A 307 -13.10 -25.28 -7.30
N ARG A 308 -13.25 -26.44 -6.65
CA ARG A 308 -14.54 -27.02 -6.27
C ARG A 308 -15.29 -26.13 -5.29
N ILE A 309 -14.64 -25.62 -4.24
CA ILE A 309 -15.30 -24.76 -3.24
C ILE A 309 -15.79 -23.45 -3.87
N PHE A 310 -15.01 -22.84 -4.77
CA PHE A 310 -15.42 -21.64 -5.49
C PHE A 310 -16.58 -21.91 -6.45
N ALA A 311 -16.55 -23.03 -7.17
CA ALA A 311 -17.63 -23.44 -8.06
C ALA A 311 -18.93 -23.69 -7.28
N ASP A 312 -18.85 -24.33 -6.12
CA ASP A 312 -19.99 -24.63 -5.26
C ASP A 312 -20.60 -23.35 -4.66
N ALA A 313 -19.77 -22.39 -4.25
CA ALA A 313 -20.22 -21.08 -3.81
C ALA A 313 -20.90 -20.29 -4.95
N GLY A 314 -20.33 -20.34 -6.16
CA GLY A 314 -20.93 -19.74 -7.35
C GLY A 314 -22.28 -20.38 -7.71
N ALA A 315 -22.39 -21.71 -7.60
CA ALA A 315 -23.65 -22.44 -7.80
C ALA A 315 -24.72 -22.13 -6.73
N ALA A 316 -24.30 -21.68 -5.55
CA ALA A 316 -25.19 -21.17 -4.50
C ALA A 316 -25.61 -19.70 -4.75
N GLY A 317 -25.11 -19.06 -5.81
CA GLY A 317 -25.36 -17.65 -6.11
C GLY A 317 -24.69 -16.69 -5.11
N VAL A 318 -23.67 -17.16 -4.38
CA VAL A 318 -22.99 -16.36 -3.35
C VAL A 318 -21.69 -15.80 -3.89
N ASN A 319 -21.57 -14.48 -3.84
CA ASN A 319 -20.31 -13.80 -4.12
C ASN A 319 -19.34 -13.99 -2.94
N ILE A 320 -18.11 -14.40 -3.23
CA ILE A 320 -17.04 -14.47 -2.23
C ILE A 320 -16.24 -13.18 -2.29
N GLU A 321 -16.28 -12.42 -1.20
CA GLU A 321 -15.65 -11.12 -1.09
C GLU A 321 -14.15 -11.27 -0.83
N ASP A 322 -13.78 -12.20 0.05
CA ASP A 322 -12.38 -12.51 0.34
C ASP A 322 -12.16 -13.96 0.73
N VAL A 323 -10.91 -14.41 0.59
CA VAL A 323 -10.47 -15.75 0.95
C VAL A 323 -9.17 -15.68 1.74
N ARG A 324 -9.16 -16.38 2.87
CA ARG A 324 -7.93 -16.69 3.60
C ARG A 324 -7.73 -18.19 3.62
N ILE A 325 -6.49 -18.61 3.39
CA ILE A 325 -6.10 -20.02 3.44
C ILE A 325 -5.08 -20.17 4.56
N GLU A 326 -5.47 -20.93 5.59
CA GLU A 326 -4.60 -21.30 6.69
C GLU A 326 -4.13 -22.74 6.53
N HIS A 327 -2.83 -22.95 6.75
CA HIS A 327 -2.24 -24.29 6.77
C HIS A 327 -1.91 -24.65 8.21
N SER A 328 -2.44 -25.79 8.67
CA SER A 328 -2.08 -26.36 9.96
C SER A 328 -0.77 -27.13 9.81
N THR A 329 0.27 -26.77 10.55
CA THR A 329 1.53 -27.53 10.58
C THR A 329 1.26 -28.94 11.12
N GLY A 330 1.34 -29.95 10.26
CA GLY A 330 1.20 -31.37 10.63
C GLY A 330 -0.14 -32.05 10.32
N GLN A 331 -1.09 -31.38 9.67
CA GLN A 331 -2.31 -32.02 9.14
C GLN A 331 -2.42 -31.83 7.62
N GLN A 332 -2.78 -32.89 6.89
CA GLN A 332 -3.07 -32.85 5.44
C GLN A 332 -4.44 -32.22 5.13
N ALA A 333 -4.80 -31.17 5.85
CA ALA A 333 -6.06 -30.43 5.69
C ALA A 333 -5.80 -28.92 5.77
N GLY A 334 -6.21 -28.21 4.72
CA GLY A 334 -6.22 -26.75 4.69
C GLY A 334 -7.52 -26.20 5.26
N ARG A 335 -7.46 -25.03 5.88
CA ARG A 335 -8.67 -24.29 6.29
C ARG A 335 -8.83 -23.08 5.39
N VAL A 336 -9.94 -23.02 4.66
CA VAL A 336 -10.31 -21.90 3.79
C VAL A 336 -11.42 -21.10 4.45
N GLN A 337 -11.16 -19.84 4.75
CA GLN A 337 -12.16 -18.90 5.25
C GLN A 337 -12.69 -18.11 4.06
N LEU A 338 -13.98 -18.29 3.75
CA LEU A 338 -14.70 -17.50 2.76
C LEU A 338 -15.38 -16.34 3.47
N MET A 339 -15.01 -15.11 3.14
CA MET A 339 -15.67 -13.90 3.62
C MET A 339 -16.78 -13.54 2.64
N VAL A 340 -18.01 -13.41 3.14
CA VAL A 340 -19.21 -13.14 2.33
C VAL A 340 -20.08 -12.08 3.01
N GLU A 341 -21.07 -11.55 2.28
CA GLU A 341 -22.08 -10.69 2.88
C GLU A 341 -22.85 -11.45 3.99
N PRO A 342 -23.16 -10.83 5.14
CA PRO A 342 -23.77 -11.53 6.28
C PRO A 342 -25.08 -12.24 5.95
N ALA A 343 -25.90 -11.65 5.07
CA ALA A 343 -27.14 -12.25 4.61
C ALA A 343 -26.93 -13.54 3.78
N ALA A 344 -25.78 -13.70 3.15
CA ALA A 344 -25.45 -14.84 2.28
C ALA A 344 -24.81 -16.02 3.04
N ALA A 345 -24.22 -15.78 4.22
CA ALA A 345 -23.47 -16.80 4.96
C ALA A 345 -24.29 -18.02 5.39
N PRO A 346 -25.55 -17.90 5.88
CA PRO A 346 -26.36 -19.07 6.20
C PRO A 346 -26.65 -19.93 4.95
N GLY A 347 -26.96 -19.27 3.83
CA GLY A 347 -27.21 -19.93 2.54
C GLY A 347 -25.97 -20.66 2.01
N LEU A 348 -24.81 -20.00 2.03
CA LEU A 348 -23.54 -20.61 1.65
C LEU A 348 -23.19 -21.80 2.55
N THR A 349 -23.35 -21.65 3.87
CA THR A 349 -23.05 -22.72 4.83
C THR A 349 -23.90 -23.96 4.56
N SER A 350 -25.20 -23.79 4.33
CA SER A 350 -26.08 -24.91 3.97
C SER A 350 -25.65 -25.54 2.64
N ALA A 351 -25.48 -24.72 1.60
CA ALA A 351 -25.15 -25.17 0.26
C ALA A 351 -23.82 -25.94 0.19
N LEU A 352 -22.82 -25.54 0.99
CA LEU A 352 -21.55 -26.22 1.07
C LEU A 352 -21.66 -27.53 1.88
N ARG A 353 -22.40 -27.54 3.00
CA ARG A 353 -22.66 -28.78 3.76
C ARG A 353 -23.37 -29.83 2.90
N ASP A 354 -24.38 -29.42 2.13
CA ASP A 354 -25.13 -30.30 1.23
C ASP A 354 -24.25 -30.90 0.13
N ARG A 355 -23.13 -30.23 -0.20
CA ARG A 355 -22.12 -30.68 -1.17
C ARG A 355 -20.93 -31.38 -0.52
N GLY A 356 -21.07 -31.78 0.74
CA GLY A 356 -20.09 -32.61 1.46
C GLY A 356 -18.89 -31.84 2.03
N TRP A 357 -18.95 -30.50 2.07
CA TRP A 357 -17.91 -29.72 2.74
C TRP A 357 -18.05 -29.78 4.26
N SER A 358 -16.93 -29.91 4.95
CA SER A 358 -16.88 -29.80 6.40
C SER A 358 -16.73 -28.33 6.81
N ILE A 359 -17.83 -27.72 7.25
CA ILE A 359 -17.87 -26.33 7.73
C ILE A 359 -17.69 -26.29 9.25
N ARG A 360 -16.75 -25.47 9.74
CA ARG A 360 -16.64 -25.16 11.18
C ARG A 360 -17.35 -23.84 11.47
N SER A 361 -18.29 -23.89 12.40
CA SER A 361 -18.95 -22.73 13.02
C SER A 361 -18.02 -22.00 13.97
#